data_AF-K8E759-F1
#
_entry.id   AF-K8E759-F1
#
_cell.length_a   1.000
_cell.length_b   1.000
_cell.length_c   1.000
_cell.angle_alpha   90.00
_cell.angle_beta   90.00
_cell.angle_gamma   90.00
#
_symmetry.space_group_name_H-M   'P 1'
#
loop_
_entity.id
_entity.type
_entity.pdbx_description
1 polymer ?
#
loop_
_entity_poly.entity_id
_entity_poly.type
_entity_poly.pdbx_seq_one_letter_code
_entity_poly.pdbx_strand_id
1 'polypeptide(L)'
;MITVDDLMLEFKWDEEEEPTVQRKFDGAIALIKGAGAYDEKSDILPLVISEMVGTMMENRGGYTDFKDIKMFPISLQGLINTMKYNMPESSDPDGETD
;
A
#
# COMPACT_ATOMS: atom_id res chain seq x y z
N MET A 1 6.90 3.09 -10.30
CA MET A 1 5.81 3.08 -9.29
C MET A 1 4.50 2.96 -10.04
N ILE A 2 3.56 2.15 -9.55
CA ILE A 2 2.22 2.01 -10.14
C ILE A 2 1.42 3.31 -9.94
N THR A 3 0.57 3.65 -10.91
CA THR A 3 -0.28 4.85 -10.91
C THR A 3 -1.76 4.49 -10.77
N VAL A 4 -2.61 5.50 -10.55
CA VAL A 4 -4.06 5.31 -10.54
C VAL A 4 -4.56 4.86 -11.91
N ASP A 5 -4.03 5.43 -13.00
CA ASP A 5 -4.39 5.04 -14.37
C ASP A 5 -4.08 3.55 -14.64
N ASP A 6 -2.93 3.07 -14.14
CA ASP A 6 -2.57 1.65 -14.23
C ASP A 6 -3.61 0.75 -13.53
N LEU A 7 -4.08 1.17 -12.35
CA LEU A 7 -5.09 0.44 -11.58
C LEU A 7 -6.46 0.48 -12.25
N MET A 8 -6.88 1.64 -12.76
CA MET A 8 -8.13 1.80 -13.52
C MET A 8 -8.14 0.85 -14.72
N LEU A 9 -7.02 0.74 -15.43
CA LEU A 9 -6.85 -0.16 -16.56
C LEU A 9 -6.84 -1.64 -16.15
N GLU A 10 -6.10 -1.99 -15.10
CA GLU A 10 -5.97 -3.37 -14.59
C GLU A 10 -7.33 -3.94 -14.17
N PHE A 11 -8.07 -3.18 -13.36
CA PHE A 11 -9.36 -3.62 -12.81
C PHE A 11 -10.56 -3.28 -13.70
N LYS A 12 -10.35 -2.53 -14.78
CA LYS A 12 -11.39 -2.09 -15.73
C LYS A 12 -12.54 -1.35 -15.02
N TRP A 13 -12.18 -0.46 -14.12
CA TRP A 13 -13.13 0.42 -13.44
C TRP A 13 -13.59 1.55 -14.37
N ASP A 14 -14.81 2.03 -14.14
CA ASP A 14 -15.37 3.15 -14.91
C ASP A 14 -14.65 4.45 -14.53
N GLU A 15 -14.50 5.40 -15.47
CA GLU A 15 -13.84 6.70 -15.22
C GLU A 15 -14.44 7.45 -14.00
N GLU A 16 -15.74 7.28 -13.75
CA GLU A 16 -16.43 7.88 -12.59
C GLU A 16 -15.91 7.36 -11.24
N GLU A 17 -15.25 6.19 -11.22
CA GLU A 17 -14.66 5.58 -10.03
C GLU A 17 -13.27 6.15 -9.71
N GLU A 18 -12.60 6.84 -10.65
CA GLU A 18 -11.24 7.36 -10.51
C GLU A 18 -11.03 8.17 -9.22
N PRO A 19 -11.93 9.11 -8.82
CA PRO A 19 -11.76 9.85 -7.57
C PRO A 19 -11.81 8.97 -6.32
N THR A 20 -12.54 7.86 -6.38
CA THR A 20 -12.58 6.88 -5.29
C THR A 20 -11.31 6.04 -5.27
N VAL A 21 -10.84 5.60 -6.44
CA VAL A 21 -9.58 4.85 -6.58
C VAL A 21 -8.40 5.67 -6.11
N GLN A 22 -8.31 6.96 -6.45
CA GLN A 22 -7.29 7.87 -5.96
C GLN A 22 -7.29 7.94 -4.42
N ARG A 23 -8.45 8.08 -3.78
CA ARG A 23 -8.54 8.07 -2.31
C ARG A 23 -8.07 6.76 -1.69
N LYS A 24 -8.39 5.62 -2.33
CA LYS A 24 -7.94 4.30 -1.86
C LYS A 24 -6.44 4.11 -2.06
N PHE A 25 -5.90 4.60 -3.17
CA PHE A 25 -4.47 4.61 -3.47
C PHE A 25 -3.68 5.41 -2.43
N ASP A 26 -4.12 6.64 -2.14
CA ASP A 26 -3.50 7.49 -1.11
C ASP A 26 -3.57 6.83 0.27
N GLY A 27 -4.71 6.21 0.58
CA GLY A 27 -4.91 5.44 1.81
C GLY A 27 -3.97 4.23 1.92
N ALA A 28 -3.80 3.47 0.84
CA ALA A 28 -2.89 2.33 0.80
C ALA A 28 -1.44 2.77 1.05
N ILE A 29 -1.00 3.84 0.37
CA ILE A 29 0.34 4.43 0.61
C ILE A 29 0.51 4.85 2.06
N ALA A 30 -0.47 5.56 2.63
CA ALA A 30 -0.41 6.02 4.01
C ALA A 30 -0.31 4.86 5.01
N LEU A 31 -1.07 3.78 4.79
CA LEU A 31 -1.03 2.58 5.64
C LEU A 31 0.31 1.84 5.54
N ILE A 32 0.86 1.69 4.34
CA ILE A 32 2.18 1.06 4.13
C ILE A 32 3.29 1.90 4.79
N LYS A 33 3.25 3.24 4.64
CA LYS A 33 4.17 4.16 5.33
C LYS A 33 4.05 4.06 6.84
N GLY A 34 2.82 4.07 7.37
CA GLY A 34 2.54 3.93 8.81
C GLY A 34 3.01 2.59 9.39
N ALA A 35 3.04 1.52 8.58
CA ALA A 35 3.60 0.24 8.97
C ALA A 35 5.14 0.20 8.98
N GLY A 36 5.79 1.22 8.41
CA GLY A 36 7.24 1.25 8.19
C GLY A 36 7.69 0.31 7.08
N ALA A 37 6.86 0.10 6.05
CA ALA A 37 7.10 -0.87 4.97
C ALA A 37 7.21 -0.22 3.58
N TYR A 38 7.21 1.11 3.51
CA TYR A 38 7.26 1.85 2.23
C TYR A 38 8.68 2.06 1.72
N ASP A 39 9.07 1.30 0.69
CA ASP A 39 10.31 1.48 -0.06
C ASP A 39 10.00 1.62 -1.55
N GLU A 40 10.24 2.79 -2.14
CA GLU A 40 10.00 3.05 -3.56
C GLU A 40 10.83 2.16 -4.49
N LYS A 41 11.93 1.57 -3.99
CA LYS A 41 12.79 0.63 -4.73
C LYS A 41 12.32 -0.82 -4.60
N SER A 42 11.30 -1.10 -3.80
CA SER A 42 10.76 -2.44 -3.64
C SER A 42 10.00 -2.89 -4.89
N ASP A 43 10.46 -3.99 -5.50
CA ASP A 43 9.82 -4.59 -6.66
C ASP A 43 8.39 -5.10 -6.36
N ILE A 44 8.09 -5.38 -5.08
CA ILE A 44 6.78 -5.89 -4.66
C ILE A 44 5.82 -4.79 -4.19
N LEU A 45 6.30 -3.55 -3.99
CA LEU A 45 5.45 -2.44 -3.56
C LEU A 45 4.28 -2.16 -4.54
N PRO A 46 4.47 -2.16 -5.87
CA PRO A 46 3.36 -2.00 -6.82
C PRO A 46 2.25 -3.03 -6.64
N LEU A 47 2.62 -4.31 -6.46
CA LEU A 47 1.68 -5.40 -6.24
C LEU A 47 0.91 -5.19 -4.93
N VAL A 48 1.60 -4.86 -3.84
CA VAL A 48 0.96 -4.61 -2.54
C VAL A 48 -0.04 -3.46 -2.62
N ILE A 49 0.31 -2.36 -3.30
CA ILE A 49 -0.60 -1.24 -3.51
C ILE A 49 -1.82 -1.67 -4.33
N SER A 50 -1.63 -2.38 -5.44
CA SER A 50 -2.74 -2.86 -6.30
C SER A 50 -3.72 -3.74 -5.53
N GLU A 51 -3.22 -4.74 -4.80
CA GLU A 51 -4.00 -5.67 -3.98
C GLU A 51 -4.75 -4.96 -2.84
N MET A 52 -4.11 -3.99 -2.18
CA MET A 52 -4.77 -3.18 -1.14
C MET A 52 -5.90 -2.33 -1.72
N VAL A 53 -5.67 -1.65 -2.85
CA VAL A 53 -6.69 -0.82 -3.50
C VAL A 53 -7.85 -1.68 -3.99
N GLY A 54 -7.58 -2.82 -4.64
CA GLY A 54 -8.59 -3.79 -5.05
C GLY A 54 -9.43 -4.25 -3.87
N THR A 55 -8.80 -4.66 -2.76
CA THR A 55 -9.49 -5.08 -1.52
C THR A 55 -10.41 -3.96 -0.99
N MET A 56 -9.93 -2.71 -0.95
CA MET A 56 -10.74 -1.58 -0.49
C MET A 56 -11.91 -1.29 -1.42
N MET A 57 -11.72 -1.42 -2.74
CA MET A 57 -12.74 -1.18 -3.75
C MET A 57 -13.82 -2.25 -3.75
N GLU A 58 -13.47 -3.51 -3.51
CA GLU A 58 -14.43 -4.61 -3.32
C GLU A 58 -15.29 -4.43 -2.07
N ASN A 59 -14.73 -3.81 -1.02
CA ASN A 59 -15.39 -3.59 0.26
C ASN A 59 -16.03 -2.19 0.41
N ARG A 60 -16.13 -1.40 -0.67
CA ARG A 60 -16.63 -0.02 -0.65
C ARG A 60 -18.09 0.13 -0.17
N GLY A 61 -18.88 -0.94 -0.24
CA GLY A 61 -20.26 -0.99 0.26
C GLY A 61 -20.37 -1.33 1.75
N GLY A 62 -19.27 -1.68 2.43
CA GLY A 62 -19.24 -1.99 3.86
C GLY A 62 -18.95 -0.77 4.74
N TYR A 63 -19.29 -0.85 6.03
CA TYR A 63 -18.95 0.17 7.04
C TYR A 63 -17.46 0.17 7.44
N THR A 64 -16.60 -0.47 6.66
CA THR A 64 -15.22 -0.76 7.03
C THR A 64 -14.28 0.22 6.35
N ASP A 65 -13.94 1.30 7.05
CA ASP A 65 -12.77 2.09 6.73
C ASP A 65 -11.52 1.34 7.19
N PHE A 66 -10.63 1.00 6.25
CA PHE A 66 -9.34 0.36 6.55
C PHE A 66 -8.43 1.35 7.28
N LYS A 67 -8.16 1.09 8.56
CA LYS A 67 -7.37 1.97 9.45
C LYS A 67 -6.01 1.38 9.85
N ASP A 68 -5.81 0.10 9.62
CA ASP A 68 -4.59 -0.64 9.98
C ASP A 68 -4.37 -1.75 8.95
N ILE A 69 -3.09 -2.06 8.66
CA ILE A 69 -2.71 -3.17 7.78
C ILE A 69 -3.28 -4.52 8.26
N LYS A 70 -3.57 -4.68 9.56
CA LYS A 70 -4.18 -5.89 10.15
C LYS A 70 -5.61 -6.16 9.68
N MET A 71 -6.25 -5.18 9.04
CA MET A 71 -7.59 -5.31 8.49
C MET A 71 -7.61 -5.94 7.09
N PHE A 72 -6.44 -6.10 6.45
CA PHE A 72 -6.31 -6.76 5.15
C PHE A 72 -6.20 -8.28 5.30
N PRO A 73 -6.43 -9.05 4.22
CA PRO A 73 -6.14 -10.48 4.19
C PRO A 73 -4.74 -10.82 4.72
N ILE A 74 -4.60 -11.97 5.39
CA ILE A 74 -3.35 -12.38 6.05
C ILE A 74 -2.17 -12.48 5.08
N SER A 75 -2.42 -12.82 3.81
CA SER A 75 -1.42 -12.84 2.74
C SER A 75 -0.83 -11.46 2.50
N LEU A 76 -1.68 -10.44 2.38
CA LEU A 76 -1.30 -9.04 2.23
C LEU A 76 -0.48 -8.54 3.44
N GLN A 77 -0.90 -8.92 4.65
CA GLN A 77 -0.11 -8.62 5.86
C GLN A 77 1.29 -9.25 5.80
N GLY A 78 1.40 -10.48 5.31
CA GLY A 78 2.68 -11.18 5.12
C GLY A 78 3.60 -10.47 4.12
N LEU A 79 3.05 -9.97 3.01
CA LEU A 79 3.80 -9.20 2.02
C LEU A 79 4.30 -7.86 2.60
N ILE A 80 3.45 -7.14 3.33
CA ILE A 80 3.83 -5.88 3.99
C ILE A 80 4.94 -6.10 5.02
N ASN A 81 4.84 -7.16 5.82
CA ASN A 81 5.92 -7.52 6.75
C ASN A 81 7.21 -7.90 6.02
N THR A 82 7.12 -8.61 4.90
CA THR A 82 8.29 -8.95 4.08
C THR A 82 8.97 -7.69 3.55
N MET A 83 8.20 -6.71 3.06
CA MET A 83 8.75 -5.40 2.65
C MET A 83 9.46 -4.72 3.83
N LYS A 84 8.81 -4.65 4.99
CA LYS A 84 9.37 -4.02 6.19
C LYS A 84 10.71 -4.60 6.62
N TYR A 85 10.85 -5.93 6.62
CA TYR A 85 12.07 -6.60 7.11
C TYR A 85 13.15 -6.78 6.05
N ASN A 86 12.83 -6.58 4.77
CA ASN A 86 13.80 -6.61 3.67
C ASN A 86 14.31 -5.21 3.28
N MET A 87 13.77 -4.15 3.89
CA MET A 87 14.34 -2.82 3.77
C MET A 87 15.78 -2.85 4.29
N PRO A 88 16.76 -2.37 3.51
CA PRO A 88 18.09 -2.14 4.06
C PRO A 88 17.92 -1.24 5.29
N GLU A 89 18.50 -1.63 6.43
CA GLU A 89 18.53 -0.77 7.61
C GLU A 89 18.91 0.63 7.15
N SER A 90 18.06 1.61 7.46
CA SER A 90 18.48 2.99 7.35
C SER A 90 19.73 3.10 8.20
N SER A 91 20.89 3.26 7.56
CA SER A 91 22.11 3.64 8.24
C SER A 91 21.83 4.97 8.91
N ASP A 92 21.48 4.95 10.19
CA ASP A 92 21.43 6.15 11.02
C ASP A 92 22.79 6.85 10.88
N PRO A 93 22.82 8.13 10.51
CA PRO A 93 24.07 8.87 10.38
C PRO A 93 24.54 9.43 11.72
N ASP A 94 24.27 8.78 12.85
CA ASP A 94 24.71 9.27 14.17
C ASP A 94 25.72 8.29 14.78
N GLY A 95 26.81 8.10 14.04
CA GLY A 95 28.09 7.71 14.61
C GLY A 95 28.80 8.93 15.20
N GLU A 96 28.21 9.60 16.18
CA GLU A 96 28.96 10.48 17.08
C GLU A 96 29.38 9.65 18.30
N THR A 97 30.60 9.11 18.20
CA THR A 97 31.40 8.72 19.36
C THR A 97 31.94 9.98 20.04
N ASP A 98 31.48 10.25 21.26
CA ASP A 98 32.26 11.00 22.27
C ASP A 98 33.08 10.03 23.13
#